data_AF-A0A5C1YQR6-F1
#
_entry.id   AF-A0A5C1YQR6-F1
#
_cell.length_a   1.000
_cell.length_b   1.000
_cell.length_c   1.000
_cell.angle_alpha   90.00
_cell.angle_beta   90.00
_cell.angle_gamma   90.00
#
_symmetry.space_group_name_H-M   'P 1'
#
loop_
_entity.id
_entity.type
_entity.pdbx_description
1 polymer ?
#
loop_
_entity_poly.entity_id
_entity_poly.type
_entity_poly.pdbx_seq_one_letter_code
_entity_poly.pdbx_strand_id
1 'polypeptide(L)'
;MQDHTAPTSPAFIISETGQLRGGNSMASLMVQGSTPQQEAPSWLAMAGEVACHIGQTDFYEHLLRVFAALIPNQSSWIISYAPGVLPDTLYTTDVTSAAFLDYSNHFRCYDPFWHLCRQYSGLPVAALSTLDKSIKPHEYTSVFQKKCGFSDELALILPVFNNTCIMLFLQRMNHPFTQEEISRAQQVQPLLYGLHKAHVTRIFQGLSNVLPVADTDAPQGALVLDRHYNRLHSTSGWQRASAHHGPTLHRALHTLLRHEDAACSIEEQDFSLTLAALPQLCPLAPGGYLLTCAPQASSPSLTALPGLHITQREQDLLELLLQGRSTGEIAQLLGISKGTVKNHRQRLYRKAGVTSERGLVSHLQALLRTAPP
;
A
#
# COMPACT_ATOMS: atom_id res chain seq x y z
N MET A 1 -33.18 -48.50 -45.84
CA MET A 1 -34.49 -47.90 -45.50
C MET A 1 -34.19 -46.46 -45.11
N GLN A 2 -34.22 -45.50 -46.05
CA GLN A 2 -35.42 -44.78 -46.55
C GLN A 2 -36.16 -44.11 -45.37
N ASP A 3 -36.48 -42.82 -45.31
CA ASP A 3 -36.65 -41.73 -46.30
C ASP A 3 -36.40 -40.38 -45.56
N HIS A 4 -35.75 -39.36 -46.12
CA HIS A 4 -36.26 -38.35 -47.09
C HIS A 4 -37.57 -37.65 -46.69
N THR A 5 -37.50 -36.34 -46.43
CA THR A 5 -38.29 -35.23 -47.04
C THR A 5 -38.59 -34.09 -46.05
N ALA A 6 -38.08 -32.89 -46.37
CA ALA A 6 -38.77 -31.63 -46.06
C ALA A 6 -40.05 -31.56 -46.91
N PRO A 7 -41.04 -30.70 -46.57
CA PRO A 7 -41.14 -29.49 -47.40
C PRO A 7 -41.79 -28.23 -46.78
N THR A 8 -41.47 -27.10 -47.42
CA THR A 8 -42.35 -25.98 -47.84
C THR A 8 -43.01 -25.02 -46.83
N SER A 9 -42.58 -23.75 -46.93
CA SER A 9 -43.41 -22.55 -46.76
C SER A 9 -44.68 -22.56 -47.63
N PRO A 10 -45.65 -21.70 -47.29
CA PRO A 10 -46.28 -20.90 -48.33
C PRO A 10 -46.16 -19.40 -48.06
N ALA A 11 -46.02 -18.69 -49.16
CA ALA A 11 -45.94 -17.26 -49.33
C ALA A 11 -47.34 -16.64 -49.57
N PHE A 12 -47.48 -15.40 -49.10
CA PHE A 12 -48.33 -14.31 -49.62
C PHE A 12 -49.85 -14.47 -49.73
N ILE A 13 -50.60 -13.61 -49.02
CA ILE A 13 -51.64 -12.76 -49.61
C ILE A 13 -51.60 -11.37 -48.93
N ILE A 14 -51.24 -10.34 -49.71
CA ILE A 14 -51.58 -8.94 -49.43
C ILE A 14 -52.85 -8.66 -50.23
N SER A 15 -53.91 -8.19 -49.56
CA SER A 15 -55.08 -7.61 -50.22
C SER A 15 -55.43 -6.28 -49.56
N GLU A 16 -55.27 -5.21 -50.32
CA GLU A 16 -55.73 -3.86 -50.02
C GLU A 16 -57.26 -3.73 -50.08
N THR A 17 -57.75 -2.67 -49.44
CA THR A 17 -58.98 -1.88 -49.66
C THR A 17 -60.05 -1.95 -48.56
N GLY A 18 -60.37 -0.78 -47.96
CA GLY A 18 -61.57 -0.63 -47.15
C GLY A 18 -61.59 0.53 -46.14
N GLN A 19 -61.66 1.77 -46.64
CA GLN A 19 -62.39 2.91 -46.08
C GLN A 19 -62.30 3.32 -44.58
N LEU A 20 -61.88 4.57 -44.41
CA LEU A 20 -62.15 5.45 -43.27
C LEU A 20 -63.66 5.65 -43.04
N ARG A 21 -64.16 5.38 -41.83
CA ARG A 21 -65.19 6.20 -41.15
C ARG A 21 -65.45 5.77 -39.69
N GLY A 22 -65.25 6.73 -38.79
CA GLY A 22 -66.25 7.04 -37.75
C GLY A 22 -66.13 6.34 -36.39
N GLY A 23 -65.67 7.11 -35.40
CA GLY A 23 -66.47 7.31 -34.19
C GLY A 23 -66.17 6.43 -32.97
N ASN A 24 -65.85 7.14 -31.89
CA ASN A 24 -66.08 6.80 -30.48
C ASN A 24 -65.03 5.95 -29.75
N SER A 25 -64.17 6.68 -29.03
CA SER A 25 -64.03 6.60 -27.57
C SER A 25 -63.83 5.20 -26.97
N MET A 26 -62.56 4.84 -26.74
CA MET A 26 -62.16 4.14 -25.52
C MET A 26 -60.73 4.56 -25.13
N ALA A 27 -60.64 5.77 -24.58
CA ALA A 27 -59.54 6.11 -23.69
C ALA A 27 -59.71 5.32 -22.39
N SER A 28 -59.00 4.20 -22.26
CA SER A 28 -58.52 3.65 -20.99
C SER A 28 -57.84 2.32 -21.23
N LEU A 29 -56.53 2.37 -21.46
CA LEU A 29 -55.57 1.34 -21.06
C LEU A 29 -54.18 1.98 -21.23
N MET A 30 -53.94 3.03 -20.44
CA MET A 30 -52.57 3.48 -20.19
C MET A 30 -51.89 2.43 -19.33
N VAL A 31 -50.82 1.89 -19.91
CA VAL A 31 -49.78 1.09 -19.28
C VAL A 31 -49.29 1.82 -18.02
N GLN A 32 -49.75 1.40 -16.84
CA GLN A 32 -49.03 1.63 -15.59
C GLN A 32 -48.10 0.44 -15.35
N GLY A 33 -47.09 0.35 -16.20
CA GLY A 33 -45.89 -0.44 -15.94
C GLY A 33 -44.82 0.51 -15.43
N SER A 34 -44.98 1.03 -14.22
CA SER A 34 -43.90 1.71 -13.51
C SER A 34 -42.85 0.67 -13.17
N THR A 35 -41.86 0.45 -14.04
CA THR A 35 -40.63 -0.23 -13.64
C THR A 35 -40.08 0.53 -12.44
N PRO A 36 -39.97 -0.09 -11.25
CA PRO A 36 -39.27 0.57 -10.15
C PRO A 36 -37.84 0.75 -10.63
N GLN A 37 -37.43 2.01 -10.83
CA GLN A 37 -36.04 2.37 -10.95
C GLN A 37 -35.40 1.99 -9.62
N GLN A 38 -34.92 0.75 -9.49
CA GLN A 38 -34.17 0.30 -8.33
C GLN A 38 -32.87 1.11 -8.34
N GLU A 39 -32.86 2.22 -7.61
CA GLU A 39 -31.64 2.93 -7.29
C GLU A 39 -30.64 1.91 -6.72
N ALA A 40 -29.41 1.95 -7.24
CA ALA A 40 -28.35 1.08 -6.77
C ALA A 40 -28.26 1.20 -5.24
N PRO A 41 -28.13 0.08 -4.50
CA PRO A 41 -27.99 0.12 -3.05
C PRO A 41 -26.97 1.20 -2.62
N SER A 42 -27.33 2.04 -1.64
CA SER A 42 -26.52 3.18 -1.19
C SER A 42 -25.06 2.80 -0.85
N TRP A 43 -24.81 1.54 -0.46
CA TRP A 43 -23.47 1.04 -0.15
C TRP A 43 -22.57 0.88 -1.40
N LEU A 44 -23.13 0.70 -2.60
CA LEU A 44 -22.35 0.67 -3.85
C LEU A 44 -21.75 2.04 -4.18
N ALA A 45 -22.49 3.12 -3.92
CA ALA A 45 -21.97 4.47 -4.05
C ALA A 45 -20.83 4.72 -3.06
N MET A 46 -20.99 4.28 -1.80
CA MET A 46 -19.92 4.34 -0.79
C MET A 46 -18.69 3.51 -1.21
N ALA A 47 -18.87 2.35 -1.83
CA ALA A 47 -17.75 1.57 -2.35
C ALA A 47 -17.00 2.29 -3.50
N GLY A 48 -17.74 3.03 -4.34
CA GLY A 48 -17.16 3.93 -5.33
C GLY A 48 -16.34 5.06 -4.70
N GLU A 49 -16.85 5.65 -3.62
CA GLU A 49 -16.13 6.66 -2.83
C GLU A 49 -14.83 6.08 -2.23
N VAL A 50 -14.86 4.87 -1.66
CA VAL A 50 -13.65 4.19 -1.18
C VAL A 50 -12.57 4.08 -2.27
N ALA A 51 -12.97 3.81 -3.52
CA ALA A 51 -12.03 3.74 -4.63
C ALA A 51 -11.31 5.08 -4.91
N CYS A 52 -12.00 6.21 -4.73
CA CYS A 52 -11.39 7.55 -4.83
C CYS A 52 -10.34 7.82 -3.74
N HIS A 53 -10.42 7.11 -2.60
CA HIS A 53 -9.50 7.22 -1.47
C HIS A 53 -8.35 6.20 -1.50
N ILE A 54 -8.17 5.46 -2.60
CA ILE A 54 -7.01 4.56 -2.77
C ILE A 54 -5.70 5.35 -2.65
N GLY A 55 -4.81 4.89 -1.78
CA GLY A 55 -3.55 5.55 -1.44
C GLY A 55 -3.65 6.73 -0.45
N GLN A 56 -4.86 7.10 -0.01
CA GLN A 56 -5.07 8.16 0.99
C GLN A 56 -5.09 7.59 2.42
N THR A 57 -4.84 8.43 3.41
CA THR A 57 -4.70 8.02 4.82
C THR A 57 -6.02 7.62 5.46
N ASP A 58 -7.15 8.10 4.96
CA ASP A 58 -8.50 7.85 5.45
C ASP A 58 -9.20 6.66 4.77
N PHE A 59 -8.48 5.92 3.91
CA PHE A 59 -9.01 4.80 3.14
C PHE A 59 -9.75 3.75 3.99
N TYR A 60 -9.12 3.30 5.09
CA TYR A 60 -9.70 2.23 5.93
C TYR A 60 -10.93 2.69 6.71
N GLU A 61 -11.04 3.97 7.04
CA GLU A 61 -12.25 4.53 7.65
C GLU A 61 -13.42 4.45 6.68
N HIS A 62 -13.22 4.83 5.42
CA HIS A 62 -14.24 4.71 4.38
C HIS A 62 -14.60 3.23 4.11
N LEU A 63 -13.60 2.35 4.08
CA LEU A 63 -13.82 0.91 3.91
C LEU A 63 -14.64 0.32 5.06
N LEU A 64 -14.36 0.74 6.30
CA LEU A 64 -15.12 0.35 7.49
C LEU A 64 -16.57 0.83 7.41
N ARG A 65 -16.82 2.06 6.95
CA ARG A 65 -18.19 2.59 6.79
C ARG A 65 -19.01 1.75 5.81
N VAL A 66 -18.43 1.30 4.70
CA VAL A 66 -19.10 0.38 3.78
C VAL A 66 -19.44 -0.94 4.48
N PHE A 67 -18.48 -1.53 5.20
CA PHE A 67 -18.69 -2.79 5.89
C PHE A 67 -19.77 -2.68 6.98
N ALA A 68 -19.74 -1.61 7.78
CA ALA A 68 -20.70 -1.31 8.82
C ALA A 68 -22.12 -1.00 8.27
N ALA A 69 -22.24 -0.47 7.05
CA ALA A 69 -23.55 -0.22 6.43
C ALA A 69 -24.25 -1.50 5.94
N LEU A 70 -23.49 -2.56 5.67
CA LEU A 70 -24.01 -3.83 5.12
C LEU A 70 -24.61 -4.76 6.16
N ILE A 71 -24.10 -4.67 7.39
CA ILE A 71 -24.40 -5.58 8.49
C ILE A 71 -24.67 -4.72 9.70
N PRO A 72 -25.88 -4.80 10.30
CA PRO A 72 -26.18 -3.97 11.46
C PRO A 72 -25.12 -4.20 12.53
N ASN A 73 -24.76 -3.19 13.29
CA ASN A 73 -23.76 -3.28 14.36
C ASN A 73 -23.99 -2.13 15.33
N GLN A 74 -23.34 -2.17 16.49
CA GLN A 74 -23.44 -1.13 17.50
C GLN A 74 -22.14 -0.33 17.62
N SER A 75 -21.01 -0.96 17.31
CA SER A 75 -19.70 -0.33 17.33
C SER A 75 -18.78 -1.05 16.34
N SER A 76 -17.70 -0.38 15.97
CA SER A 76 -16.75 -0.91 15.00
C SER A 76 -15.31 -0.50 15.31
N TRP A 77 -14.37 -1.33 14.89
CA TRP A 77 -12.94 -1.16 15.16
C TRP A 77 -12.10 -1.41 13.90
N ILE A 78 -10.94 -0.76 13.85
CA ILE A 78 -9.85 -1.09 12.93
C ILE A 78 -8.65 -1.45 13.79
N ILE A 79 -8.15 -2.68 13.65
CA ILE A 79 -7.03 -3.17 14.44
C ILE A 79 -5.98 -3.77 13.51
N SER A 80 -4.72 -3.43 13.76
CA SER A 80 -3.57 -3.98 13.07
C SER A 80 -3.01 -5.17 13.84
N TYR A 81 -2.67 -6.23 13.12
CA TYR A 81 -2.04 -7.42 13.66
C TYR A 81 -0.76 -7.71 12.91
N ALA A 82 0.31 -7.98 13.66
CA ALA A 82 1.59 -8.41 13.11
C ALA A 82 2.20 -9.54 13.96
N PRO A 83 3.03 -10.42 13.38
CA PRO A 83 3.68 -11.49 14.13
C PRO A 83 4.59 -10.93 15.23
N GLY A 84 4.45 -11.45 16.46
CA GLY A 84 5.35 -11.12 17.58
C GLY A 84 5.10 -9.75 18.23
N VAL A 85 4.12 -8.99 17.76
CA VAL A 85 3.72 -7.69 18.31
C VAL A 85 2.26 -7.76 18.77
N LEU A 86 1.93 -7.05 19.85
CA LEU A 86 0.55 -6.97 20.35
C LEU A 86 -0.36 -6.23 19.36
N PRO A 87 -1.66 -6.56 19.30
CA PRO A 87 -2.62 -5.84 18.47
C PRO A 87 -2.60 -4.33 18.73
N ASP A 88 -2.70 -3.55 17.66
CA ASP A 88 -2.71 -2.09 17.72
C ASP A 88 -4.03 -1.54 17.19
N THR A 89 -4.79 -0.89 18.06
CA THR A 89 -6.08 -0.30 17.70
C THR A 89 -5.85 1.01 16.97
N LEU A 90 -6.28 1.07 15.72
CA LEU A 90 -6.02 2.22 14.85
C LEU A 90 -7.17 3.23 14.83
N TYR A 91 -8.41 2.74 14.87
CA TYR A 91 -9.60 3.57 14.77
C TYR A 91 -10.80 2.84 15.39
N THR A 92 -11.75 3.60 15.93
CA THR A 92 -13.00 3.06 16.50
C THR A 92 -14.18 3.97 16.18
N THR A 93 -15.38 3.40 16.05
CA THR A 93 -16.64 4.12 15.96
C THR A 93 -17.59 3.60 17.03
N ASP A 94 -18.23 4.50 17.76
CA ASP A 94 -19.23 4.18 18.80
C ASP A 94 -18.70 3.26 19.92
N VAL A 95 -17.40 3.35 20.20
CA VAL A 95 -16.73 2.65 21.31
C VAL A 95 -16.51 3.63 22.46
N THR A 96 -16.88 3.21 23.67
CA THR A 96 -16.62 4.04 24.86
C THR A 96 -15.13 4.10 25.18
N SER A 97 -14.65 5.25 25.69
CA SER A 97 -13.25 5.40 26.08
C SER A 97 -12.81 4.36 27.12
N ALA A 98 -13.71 3.93 28.01
CA ALA A 98 -13.43 2.88 28.99
C ALA A 98 -13.18 1.53 28.31
N ALA A 99 -14.03 1.12 27.36
CA ALA A 99 -13.86 -0.13 26.61
C ALA A 99 -12.57 -0.12 25.77
N PHE A 100 -12.27 1.00 25.12
CA PHE A 100 -11.02 1.22 24.40
C PHE A 100 -9.80 1.04 25.31
N LEU A 101 -9.75 1.78 26.43
CA LEU A 101 -8.61 1.72 27.36
C LEU A 101 -8.46 0.34 28.00
N ASP A 102 -9.57 -0.32 28.34
CA ASP A 102 -9.54 -1.69 28.86
C ASP A 102 -8.92 -2.65 27.86
N TYR A 103 -9.38 -2.63 26.60
CA TYR A 103 -8.83 -3.47 25.54
C TYR A 103 -7.34 -3.21 25.33
N SER A 104 -6.97 -1.95 25.05
CA SER A 104 -5.60 -1.57 24.68
C SER A 104 -4.59 -1.84 25.80
N ASN A 105 -4.98 -1.65 27.06
CA ASN A 105 -4.06 -1.81 28.19
C ASN A 105 -4.03 -3.23 28.78
N HIS A 106 -5.14 -3.98 28.74
CA HIS A 106 -5.26 -5.23 29.50
C HIS A 106 -5.63 -6.44 28.65
N PHE A 107 -6.42 -6.30 27.58
CA PHE A 107 -7.03 -7.46 26.91
C PHE A 107 -6.48 -7.77 25.52
N ARG A 108 -5.76 -6.84 24.87
CA ARG A 108 -5.20 -7.07 23.52
C ARG A 108 -4.26 -8.27 23.42
N CYS A 109 -3.59 -8.67 24.50
CA CYS A 109 -2.73 -9.87 24.51
C CYS A 109 -3.53 -11.19 24.57
N TYR A 110 -4.82 -11.12 24.90
CA TYR A 110 -5.75 -12.26 24.95
C TYR A 110 -6.70 -12.28 23.74
N ASP A 111 -6.48 -11.43 22.75
CA ASP A 111 -7.33 -11.32 21.57
C ASP A 111 -7.32 -12.62 20.73
N PRO A 112 -8.46 -13.31 20.55
CA PRO A 112 -8.57 -14.52 19.74
C PRO A 112 -8.11 -14.33 18.28
N PHE A 113 -8.31 -13.14 17.72
CA PHE A 113 -7.95 -12.83 16.33
C PHE A 113 -6.44 -12.62 16.17
N TRP A 114 -5.71 -12.30 17.25
CA TRP A 114 -4.25 -12.29 17.23
C TRP A 114 -3.67 -13.69 17.05
N HIS A 115 -4.30 -14.72 17.66
CA HIS A 115 -3.95 -16.12 17.43
C HIS A 115 -4.30 -16.58 16.01
N LEU A 116 -5.47 -16.15 15.51
CA LEU A 116 -5.93 -16.45 14.14
C LEU A 116 -4.93 -15.93 13.09
N CYS A 117 -4.46 -14.69 13.23
CA CYS A 117 -3.46 -14.10 12.33
C CYS A 117 -2.13 -14.88 12.32
N ARG A 118 -1.77 -15.54 13.43
CA ARG A 118 -0.50 -16.27 13.58
C ARG A 118 -0.54 -17.71 13.06
N GLN A 119 -1.63 -18.43 13.28
CA GLN A 119 -1.65 -19.88 13.10
C GLN A 119 -2.34 -20.34 11.81
N TYR A 120 -3.36 -19.63 11.32
CA TYR A 120 -4.11 -20.00 10.11
C TYR A 120 -5.06 -18.85 9.80
N SER A 121 -5.05 -18.30 8.58
CA SER A 121 -6.32 -17.84 7.98
C SER A 121 -6.13 -17.32 6.56
N GLY A 122 -6.27 -18.23 5.60
CA GLY A 122 -6.93 -17.88 4.34
C GLY A 122 -8.43 -17.59 4.52
N LEU A 123 -8.90 -17.40 5.77
CA LEU A 123 -10.28 -17.07 6.09
C LEU A 123 -10.47 -15.56 5.86
N PRO A 124 -11.36 -15.17 4.94
CA PRO A 124 -11.60 -13.77 4.63
C PRO A 124 -12.45 -13.05 5.70
N VAL A 125 -13.28 -13.83 6.41
CA VAL A 125 -14.26 -13.36 7.40
C VAL A 125 -14.32 -14.36 8.55
N ALA A 126 -14.40 -13.88 9.79
CA ALA A 126 -14.56 -14.73 10.97
C ALA A 126 -15.41 -14.05 12.05
N ALA A 127 -16.38 -14.77 12.62
CA ALA A 127 -17.14 -14.30 13.77
C ALA A 127 -16.59 -14.94 15.06
N LEU A 128 -16.48 -14.17 16.14
CA LEU A 128 -16.00 -14.65 17.43
C LEU A 128 -16.81 -15.87 17.88
N SER A 129 -18.14 -15.87 17.72
CA SER A 129 -19.00 -17.01 18.03
C SER A 129 -18.61 -18.30 17.29
N THR A 130 -18.15 -18.18 16.04
CA THR A 130 -17.78 -19.31 15.16
C THR A 130 -16.35 -19.82 15.34
N LEU A 131 -15.47 -19.04 15.99
CA LEU A 131 -14.09 -19.44 16.21
C LEU A 131 -13.98 -20.70 17.10
N ASP A 132 -12.90 -21.47 16.91
CA ASP A 132 -12.60 -22.62 17.75
C ASP A 132 -12.42 -22.20 19.23
N LYS A 133 -12.83 -23.06 20.17
CA LYS A 133 -12.73 -22.75 21.60
C LYS A 133 -11.28 -22.69 22.10
N SER A 134 -10.36 -23.42 21.48
CA SER A 134 -8.95 -23.46 21.86
C SER A 134 -8.23 -22.13 21.69
N ILE A 135 -8.73 -21.27 20.79
CA ILE A 135 -8.17 -19.93 20.53
C ILE A 135 -8.96 -18.82 21.22
N LYS A 136 -9.87 -19.15 22.15
CA LYS A 136 -10.69 -18.20 22.90
C LYS A 136 -10.26 -18.15 24.37
N PRO A 137 -9.34 -17.26 24.74
CA PRO A 137 -8.97 -17.10 26.14
C PRO A 137 -10.17 -16.72 27.02
N HIS A 138 -10.14 -17.19 28.26
CA HIS A 138 -11.17 -16.88 29.25
C HIS A 138 -11.18 -15.38 29.57
N GLU A 139 -10.02 -14.75 29.61
CA GLU A 139 -9.83 -13.32 29.86
C GLU A 139 -10.56 -12.47 28.82
N TYR A 140 -10.55 -12.89 27.55
CA TYR A 140 -11.26 -12.16 26.50
C TYR A 140 -12.77 -12.44 26.54
N THR A 141 -13.17 -13.71 26.54
CA THR A 141 -14.59 -14.09 26.34
C THR A 141 -15.44 -14.04 27.61
N SER A 142 -14.88 -14.32 28.79
CA SER A 142 -15.62 -14.32 30.05
C SER A 142 -15.47 -13.04 30.85
N VAL A 143 -14.42 -12.24 30.60
CA VAL A 143 -14.17 -10.99 31.34
C VAL A 143 -14.40 -9.78 30.44
N PHE A 144 -13.57 -9.57 29.41
CA PHE A 144 -13.66 -8.39 28.55
C PHE A 144 -15.02 -8.29 27.83
N GLN A 145 -15.42 -9.37 27.15
CA GLN A 145 -16.69 -9.42 26.42
C GLN A 145 -17.91 -9.11 27.32
N LYS A 146 -17.95 -9.69 28.53
CA LYS A 146 -19.02 -9.41 29.50
C LYS A 146 -18.97 -7.99 30.05
N LYS A 147 -17.76 -7.47 30.32
CA LYS A 147 -17.55 -6.10 30.81
C LYS A 147 -18.02 -5.06 29.79
N CYS A 148 -17.70 -5.27 28.52
CA CYS A 148 -18.08 -4.40 27.42
C CYS A 148 -19.52 -4.62 26.92
N GLY A 149 -20.16 -5.72 27.33
CA GLY A 149 -21.56 -6.00 27.03
C GLY A 149 -21.83 -6.35 25.57
N PHE A 150 -20.83 -6.84 24.83
CA PHE A 150 -21.05 -7.33 23.47
C PHE A 150 -21.26 -8.84 23.44
N SER A 151 -22.18 -9.31 22.60
CA SER A 151 -22.47 -10.74 22.42
C SER A 151 -21.57 -11.39 21.39
N ASP A 152 -21.14 -10.67 20.35
CA ASP A 152 -20.32 -11.23 19.27
C ASP A 152 -19.58 -10.14 18.50
N GLU A 153 -18.60 -10.57 17.72
CA GLU A 153 -17.68 -9.71 16.98
C GLU A 153 -17.37 -10.35 15.63
N LEU A 154 -17.57 -9.61 14.54
CA LEU A 154 -17.37 -10.08 13.17
C LEU A 154 -16.18 -9.35 12.55
N ALA A 155 -15.17 -10.11 12.16
CA ALA A 155 -13.94 -9.62 11.55
C ALA A 155 -13.96 -9.81 10.03
N LEU A 156 -13.59 -8.76 9.30
CA LEU A 156 -13.12 -8.81 7.92
C LEU A 156 -11.59 -8.75 7.92
N ILE A 157 -10.94 -9.77 7.37
CA ILE A 157 -9.49 -9.92 7.45
C ILE A 157 -8.85 -9.42 6.14
N LEU A 158 -7.96 -8.44 6.23
CA LEU A 158 -7.31 -7.78 5.08
C LEU A 158 -5.78 -7.93 5.17
N PRO A 159 -5.20 -8.98 4.56
CA PRO A 159 -3.76 -9.22 4.55
C PRO A 159 -2.97 -8.11 3.87
N VAL A 160 -1.84 -7.69 4.46
CA VAL A 160 -0.92 -6.70 3.89
C VAL A 160 0.36 -7.36 3.38
N PHE A 161 1.22 -7.79 4.30
CA PHE A 161 2.55 -8.34 3.98
C PHE A 161 3.12 -9.13 5.16
N ASN A 162 3.88 -10.20 4.94
CA ASN A 162 4.55 -11.01 5.98
C ASN A 162 3.67 -11.36 7.20
N ASN A 163 2.48 -11.91 6.94
CA ASN A 163 1.49 -12.26 7.98
C ASN A 163 1.03 -11.06 8.84
N THR A 164 1.24 -9.84 8.35
CA THR A 164 0.62 -8.62 8.87
C THR A 164 -0.73 -8.43 8.18
N CYS A 165 -1.74 -8.04 8.93
CA CYS A 165 -3.05 -7.71 8.38
C CYS A 165 -3.69 -6.55 9.13
N ILE A 166 -4.61 -5.88 8.43
CA ILE A 166 -5.58 -4.98 9.04
C ILE A 166 -6.89 -5.74 9.12
N MET A 167 -7.56 -5.70 10.27
CA MET A 167 -8.89 -6.28 10.42
C MET A 167 -9.91 -5.19 10.73
N LEU A 168 -11.07 -5.29 10.08
CA LEU A 168 -12.23 -4.46 10.35
C LEU A 168 -13.20 -5.26 11.19
N PHE A 169 -13.58 -4.74 12.37
CA PHE A 169 -14.49 -5.41 13.27
C PHE A 169 -15.82 -4.69 13.34
N LEU A 170 -16.89 -5.47 13.38
CA LEU A 170 -18.22 -5.05 13.76
C LEU A 170 -18.60 -5.78 15.05
N GLN A 171 -19.04 -5.04 16.06
CA GLN A 171 -19.49 -5.61 17.33
C GLN A 171 -21.00 -5.54 17.46
N ARG A 172 -21.57 -6.60 18.05
CA ARG A 172 -23.00 -6.78 18.27
C ARG A 172 -23.27 -7.00 19.74
N MET A 173 -24.23 -6.26 20.31
CA MET A 173 -24.53 -6.33 21.75
C MET A 173 -25.50 -7.45 22.15
N ASN A 174 -26.55 -7.66 21.35
CA ASN A 174 -27.73 -8.39 21.85
C ASN A 174 -27.72 -9.90 21.56
N HIS A 175 -27.13 -10.32 20.44
CA HIS A 175 -27.11 -11.72 20.01
C HIS A 175 -25.90 -11.98 19.11
N PRO A 176 -25.52 -13.24 18.83
CA PRO A 176 -24.49 -13.53 17.84
C PRO A 176 -24.86 -13.14 16.41
N PHE A 177 -23.86 -12.90 15.55
CA PHE A 177 -24.12 -12.68 14.13
C PHE A 177 -24.75 -13.94 13.51
N THR A 178 -25.80 -13.75 12.73
CA THR A 178 -26.51 -14.84 12.06
C THR A 178 -25.70 -15.39 10.87
N GLN A 179 -26.01 -16.61 10.44
CA GLN A 179 -25.37 -17.19 9.25
C GLN A 179 -25.63 -16.37 7.97
N GLU A 180 -26.79 -15.71 7.87
CA GLU A 180 -27.09 -14.81 6.75
C GLU A 180 -26.21 -13.57 6.75
N GLU A 181 -25.96 -12.97 7.93
CA GLU A 181 -25.06 -11.81 8.08
C GLU A 181 -23.61 -12.19 7.77
N ILE A 182 -23.16 -13.35 8.27
CA ILE A 182 -21.81 -13.87 7.97
C ILE A 182 -21.67 -14.18 6.47
N SER A 183 -22.68 -14.79 5.86
CA SER A 183 -22.69 -15.06 4.42
C SER A 183 -22.65 -13.77 3.60
N ARG A 184 -23.38 -12.72 4.03
CA ARG A 184 -23.31 -11.40 3.41
C ARG A 184 -21.92 -10.78 3.50
N ALA A 185 -21.26 -10.88 4.66
CA ALA A 185 -19.86 -10.44 4.79
C ALA A 185 -18.95 -11.18 3.81
N GLN A 186 -19.10 -12.50 3.70
CA GLN A 186 -18.32 -13.32 2.77
C GLN A 186 -18.58 -12.96 1.30
N GLN A 187 -19.83 -12.66 0.93
CA GLN A 187 -20.19 -12.26 -0.43
C GLN A 187 -19.58 -10.91 -0.83
N VAL A 188 -19.51 -9.94 0.10
CA VAL A 188 -18.96 -8.61 -0.18
C VAL A 188 -17.43 -8.56 0.00
N GLN A 189 -16.85 -9.51 0.75
CA GLN A 189 -15.42 -9.51 1.03
C GLN A 189 -14.51 -9.41 -0.22
N PRO A 190 -14.76 -10.09 -1.35
CA PRO A 190 -13.90 -9.98 -2.53
C PRO A 190 -13.79 -8.55 -3.07
N LEU A 191 -14.87 -7.77 -3.00
CA LEU A 191 -14.87 -6.35 -3.39
C LEU A 191 -14.00 -5.53 -2.45
N LEU A 192 -14.24 -5.64 -1.13
CA LEU A 192 -13.50 -4.89 -0.12
C LEU A 192 -12.02 -5.25 -0.13
N TYR A 193 -11.71 -6.53 -0.32
CA TYR A 193 -10.34 -7.01 -0.48
C TYR A 193 -9.69 -6.52 -1.77
N GLY A 194 -10.43 -6.42 -2.87
CA GLY A 194 -9.93 -5.83 -4.11
C GLY A 194 -9.53 -4.36 -3.94
N LEU A 195 -10.37 -3.56 -3.28
CA LEU A 195 -10.09 -2.16 -2.94
C LEU A 195 -8.88 -2.06 -2.00
N HIS A 196 -8.83 -2.88 -0.96
CA HIS A 196 -7.71 -2.99 -0.04
C HIS A 196 -6.40 -3.32 -0.78
N LYS A 197 -6.42 -4.32 -1.65
CA LYS A 197 -5.25 -4.73 -2.44
C LYS A 197 -4.76 -3.59 -3.34
N ALA A 198 -5.67 -2.85 -3.97
CA ALA A 198 -5.32 -1.68 -4.76
C ALA A 198 -4.70 -0.57 -3.90
N HIS A 199 -5.26 -0.31 -2.71
CA HIS A 199 -4.69 0.62 -1.74
C HIS A 199 -3.28 0.20 -1.29
N VAL A 200 -3.09 -1.04 -0.84
CA VAL A 200 -1.78 -1.57 -0.44
C VAL A 200 -0.79 -1.47 -1.61
N THR A 201 -1.17 -1.87 -2.82
CA THR A 201 -0.29 -1.78 -3.99
C THR A 201 0.13 -0.34 -4.25
N ARG A 202 -0.79 0.61 -4.18
CA ARG A 202 -0.51 2.04 -4.40
C ARG A 202 0.43 2.62 -3.34
N ILE A 203 0.27 2.23 -2.09
CA ILE A 203 1.18 2.62 -0.98
C ILE A 203 2.56 2.01 -1.20
N PHE A 204 2.64 0.70 -1.48
CA PHE A 204 3.91 0.02 -1.72
C PHE A 204 4.65 0.54 -2.95
N GLN A 205 3.96 0.95 -4.01
CA GLN A 205 4.56 1.65 -5.15
C GLN A 205 5.11 3.03 -4.77
N GLY A 206 4.45 3.74 -3.85
CA GLY A 206 5.01 4.98 -3.29
C GLY A 206 6.28 4.73 -2.47
N LEU A 207 6.37 3.53 -1.87
CA LEU A 207 7.51 3.10 -1.05
C LEU A 207 8.55 2.29 -1.83
N SER A 208 8.34 1.91 -3.08
CA SER A 208 9.23 0.96 -3.79
C SER A 208 10.61 1.53 -4.08
N ASN A 209 10.76 2.86 -4.06
CA ASN A 209 12.07 3.53 -4.10
C ASN A 209 12.88 3.35 -2.81
N VAL A 210 12.26 2.79 -1.77
CA VAL A 210 12.72 2.79 -0.37
C VAL A 210 12.69 1.36 0.22
N LEU A 211 11.70 0.55 -0.17
CA LEU A 211 11.53 -0.86 0.18
C LEU A 211 11.56 -1.69 -1.12
N PRO A 212 12.65 -2.43 -1.40
CA PRO A 212 12.60 -3.41 -2.47
C PRO A 212 11.54 -4.47 -2.11
N VAL A 213 10.47 -4.52 -2.92
CA VAL A 213 9.28 -5.37 -2.72
C VAL A 213 9.61 -6.88 -2.80
N ALA A 214 10.81 -7.21 -3.26
CA ALA A 214 11.40 -8.54 -3.23
C ALA A 214 12.74 -8.48 -2.50
N ASP A 215 13.15 -9.60 -1.90
CA ASP A 215 14.46 -9.83 -1.30
C ASP A 215 15.54 -9.92 -2.40
N THR A 216 15.55 -8.92 -3.28
CA THR A 216 16.58 -8.69 -4.28
C THR A 216 17.83 -8.21 -3.58
N ASP A 217 18.98 -8.50 -4.19
CA ASP A 217 20.33 -8.14 -3.74
C ASP A 217 20.60 -6.61 -3.76
N ALA A 218 19.58 -5.82 -3.47
CA ALA A 218 19.61 -4.37 -3.47
C ALA A 218 20.65 -3.88 -2.45
N PRO A 219 21.48 -2.90 -2.83
CA PRO A 219 22.50 -2.35 -1.94
C PRO A 219 21.90 -1.58 -0.76
N GLN A 220 20.63 -1.18 -0.85
CA GLN A 220 19.91 -0.45 0.19
C GLN A 220 19.17 -1.41 1.13
N GLY A 221 19.35 -1.20 2.43
CA GLY A 221 18.63 -1.89 3.49
C GLY A 221 17.45 -1.09 3.99
N ALA A 222 16.35 -1.76 4.35
CA ALA A 222 15.20 -1.14 4.98
C ALA A 222 14.72 -1.91 6.22
N LEU A 223 14.25 -1.18 7.22
CA LEU A 223 13.68 -1.67 8.47
C LEU A 223 12.35 -0.97 8.73
N VAL A 224 11.31 -1.76 8.94
CA VAL A 224 9.97 -1.29 9.27
C VAL A 224 9.74 -1.50 10.76
N LEU A 225 9.37 -0.42 11.44
CA LEU A 225 9.01 -0.40 12.86
C LEU A 225 7.56 0.00 13.03
N ASP A 226 6.88 -0.53 14.05
CA ASP A 226 5.59 0.00 14.49
C ASP A 226 5.74 1.32 15.29
N ARG A 227 4.62 1.90 15.72
CA ARG A 227 4.60 3.13 16.55
C ARG A 227 5.29 2.98 17.92
N HIS A 228 5.50 1.74 18.35
CA HIS A 228 6.15 1.38 19.61
C HIS A 228 7.62 0.94 19.40
N TYR A 229 8.17 1.17 18.21
CA TYR A 229 9.53 0.80 17.81
C TYR A 229 9.82 -0.71 17.76
N ASN A 230 8.78 -1.55 17.74
CA ASN A 230 8.94 -2.99 17.51
C ASN A 230 9.25 -3.24 16.03
N ARG A 231 10.18 -4.15 15.78
CA ARG A 231 10.56 -4.54 14.43
C ARG A 231 9.50 -5.41 13.78
N LEU A 232 8.84 -4.89 12.75
CA LEU A 232 7.86 -5.62 11.94
C LEU A 232 8.54 -6.37 10.79
N HIS A 233 9.47 -5.71 10.09
CA HIS A 233 10.14 -6.31 8.94
C HIS A 233 11.53 -5.73 8.72
N SER A 234 12.43 -6.51 8.12
CA SER A 234 13.70 -6.02 7.58
C SER A 234 14.06 -6.74 6.29
N THR A 235 14.71 -6.01 5.40
CA THR A 235 15.24 -6.57 4.16
C THR A 235 16.60 -7.23 4.40
N SER A 236 17.00 -8.14 3.51
CA SER A 236 18.37 -8.70 3.50
C SER A 236 19.46 -7.61 3.45
N GLY A 237 19.24 -6.53 2.71
CA GLY A 237 20.12 -5.35 2.70
C GLY A 237 20.33 -4.76 4.10
N TRP A 238 19.25 -4.66 4.90
CA TRP A 238 19.34 -4.17 6.28
C TRP A 238 20.13 -5.12 7.18
N GLN A 239 19.91 -6.42 7.03
CA GLN A 239 20.60 -7.44 7.81
C GLN A 239 22.10 -7.42 7.55
N ARG A 240 22.51 -7.25 6.28
CA ARG A 240 23.93 -7.08 5.89
C ARG A 240 24.53 -5.79 6.48
N ALA A 241 23.84 -4.66 6.34
CA ALA A 241 24.29 -3.39 6.90
C ALA A 241 24.44 -3.47 8.43
N SER A 242 23.50 -4.14 9.10
CA SER A 242 23.56 -4.37 10.56
C SER A 242 24.73 -5.27 10.97
N ALA A 243 25.04 -6.30 10.17
CA ALA A 243 26.19 -7.17 10.41
C ALA A 243 27.53 -6.46 10.16
N HIS A 244 27.60 -5.57 9.17
CA HIS A 244 28.82 -4.89 8.78
C HIS A 244 29.12 -3.66 9.65
N HIS A 245 28.11 -2.85 9.96
CA HIS A 245 28.27 -1.56 10.65
C HIS A 245 27.71 -1.57 12.09
N GLY A 246 27.46 -2.75 12.68
CA GLY A 246 26.64 -2.95 13.89
C GLY A 246 26.70 -1.85 14.96
N PRO A 247 27.87 -1.55 15.56
CA PRO A 247 27.97 -0.52 16.62
C PRO A 247 27.63 0.90 16.12
N THR A 248 28.13 1.27 14.95
CA THR A 248 27.90 2.60 14.35
C THR A 248 26.45 2.77 13.94
N LEU A 249 25.88 1.75 13.28
CA LEU A 249 24.48 1.73 12.90
C LEU A 249 23.57 1.81 14.13
N HIS A 250 23.88 1.07 15.20
CA HIS A 250 23.10 1.11 16.44
C HIS A 250 23.14 2.49 17.12
N ARG A 251 24.30 3.15 17.13
CA ARG A 251 24.44 4.52 17.63
C ARG A 251 23.64 5.52 16.78
N ALA A 252 23.75 5.43 15.46
CA ALA A 252 23.00 6.29 14.53
C ALA A 252 21.49 6.11 14.70
N LEU A 253 21.02 4.86 14.81
CA LEU A 253 19.63 4.51 15.11
C LEU A 253 19.14 5.15 16.40
N HIS A 254 19.88 4.98 17.50
CA HIS A 254 19.50 5.54 18.79
C HIS A 254 19.49 7.08 18.78
N THR A 255 20.32 7.70 17.95
CA THR A 255 20.33 9.16 17.77
C THR A 255 19.12 9.63 16.96
N LEU A 256 18.79 8.96 15.85
CA LEU A 256 17.63 9.25 15.01
C LEU A 256 16.31 9.09 15.77
N LEU A 257 16.15 8.00 16.53
CA LEU A 257 14.91 7.72 17.27
C LEU A 257 14.65 8.68 18.43
N ARG A 258 15.62 9.54 18.78
CA ARG A 258 15.45 10.61 19.77
C ARG A 258 14.96 11.91 19.16
N HIS A 259 15.03 12.06 17.84
CA HIS A 259 14.46 13.21 17.16
C HIS A 259 12.95 13.07 17.11
N GLU A 260 12.24 14.15 17.47
CA GLU A 260 10.79 14.25 17.31
C GLU A 260 10.38 14.54 15.85
N ASP A 261 11.37 14.77 14.97
CA ASP A 261 11.15 15.10 13.58
C ASP A 261 10.59 13.89 12.81
N ALA A 262 9.49 14.13 12.07
CA ALA A 262 8.83 13.11 11.25
C ALA A 262 9.71 12.56 10.11
N ALA A 263 10.78 13.27 9.74
CA ALA A 263 11.79 12.78 8.82
C ALA A 263 13.16 13.32 9.21
N CYS A 264 14.13 12.42 9.40
CA CYS A 264 15.50 12.78 9.78
C CYS A 264 16.50 11.86 9.10
N SER A 265 17.69 12.38 8.81
CA SER A 265 18.77 11.63 8.16
C SER A 265 20.10 11.86 8.88
N ILE A 266 20.87 10.79 9.07
CA ILE A 266 22.24 10.83 9.56
C ILE A 266 23.16 10.30 8.46
N GLU A 267 24.22 11.04 8.20
CA GLU A 267 25.31 10.62 7.32
C GLU A 267 26.47 10.11 8.17
N GLU A 268 26.85 8.85 7.98
CA GLU A 268 28.07 8.24 8.50
C GLU A 268 29.03 8.01 7.32
N GLN A 269 30.31 7.73 7.61
CA GLN A 269 31.37 7.66 6.60
C GLN A 269 31.14 6.61 5.48
N ASP A 270 30.37 5.56 5.77
CA ASP A 270 30.14 4.44 4.84
C ASP A 270 28.67 4.32 4.40
N PHE A 271 27.74 4.98 5.11
CA PHE A 271 26.31 4.83 4.88
C PHE A 271 25.52 6.08 5.30
N SER A 272 24.39 6.29 4.66
CA SER A 272 23.37 7.24 5.10
C SER A 272 22.18 6.48 5.67
N LEU A 273 21.71 6.89 6.85
CA LEU A 273 20.55 6.34 7.51
C LEU A 273 19.44 7.39 7.55
N THR A 274 18.29 7.09 6.96
CA THR A 274 17.11 7.96 6.96
C THR A 274 15.97 7.30 7.73
N LEU A 275 15.23 8.09 8.49
CA LEU A 275 14.00 7.72 9.17
C LEU A 275 12.85 8.54 8.59
N ALA A 276 11.76 7.87 8.27
CA ALA A 276 10.51 8.50 7.84
C ALA A 276 9.34 7.96 8.68
N ALA A 277 8.59 8.85 9.30
CA ALA A 277 7.34 8.52 9.97
C ALA A 277 6.27 8.12 8.95
N LEU A 278 5.51 7.08 9.28
CA LEU A 278 4.44 6.56 8.44
C LEU A 278 3.07 7.06 8.93
N PRO A 279 2.10 7.28 8.03
CA PRO A 279 0.74 7.69 8.42
C PRO A 279 0.08 6.75 9.42
N GLN A 280 -0.85 7.28 10.23
CA GLN A 280 -1.55 6.53 11.30
C GLN A 280 -2.26 5.25 10.83
N LEU A 281 -2.74 5.22 9.58
CA LEU A 281 -3.40 4.07 8.95
C LEU A 281 -2.59 3.47 7.80
N CYS A 282 -1.27 3.69 7.79
CA CYS A 282 -0.39 3.06 6.80
C CYS A 282 -0.46 1.52 6.93
N PRO A 283 -0.81 0.78 5.87
CA PRO A 283 -0.98 -0.67 5.96
C PRO A 283 0.27 -1.44 6.38
N LEU A 284 1.45 -0.90 6.05
CA LEU A 284 2.72 -1.55 6.33
C LEU A 284 3.10 -1.47 7.82
N ALA A 285 2.96 -0.28 8.41
CA ALA A 285 3.20 -0.02 9.83
C ALA A 285 2.40 1.22 10.25
N PRO A 286 1.17 1.04 10.76
CA PRO A 286 0.29 2.13 11.14
C PRO A 286 0.91 3.05 12.20
N GLY A 287 1.16 4.31 11.87
CA GLY A 287 1.82 5.28 12.75
C GLY A 287 3.27 4.91 13.10
N GLY A 288 3.86 3.97 12.37
CA GLY A 288 5.20 3.47 12.60
C GLY A 288 6.27 4.25 11.86
N TYR A 289 7.41 3.62 11.64
CA TYR A 289 8.59 4.24 11.04
C TYR A 289 9.20 3.34 9.98
N LEU A 290 9.66 3.96 8.90
CA LEU A 290 10.47 3.31 7.89
C LEU A 290 11.88 3.87 7.99
N LEU A 291 12.84 2.99 8.27
CA LEU A 291 14.25 3.30 8.25
C LEU A 291 14.90 2.74 7.00
N THR A 292 15.74 3.53 6.36
CA THR A 292 16.54 3.11 5.20
C THR A 292 18.00 3.41 5.39
N CYS A 293 18.80 2.38 5.20
CA CYS A 293 20.25 2.42 5.17
C CYS A 293 20.69 2.27 3.73
N ALA A 294 21.17 3.35 3.13
CA ALA A 294 21.82 3.29 1.83
C ALA A 294 23.35 3.38 2.03
N PRO A 295 24.17 2.65 1.28
CA PRO A 295 25.60 2.92 1.24
C PRO A 295 25.77 4.36 0.80
N GLN A 296 26.72 5.07 1.41
CA GLN A 296 27.00 6.43 1.00
C GLN A 296 27.48 6.31 -0.44
N ALA A 297 26.69 6.85 -1.38
CA ALA A 297 27.16 6.96 -2.75
C ALA A 297 28.43 7.80 -2.67
N SER A 298 29.58 7.18 -2.93
CA SER A 298 30.72 7.95 -3.45
C SER A 298 30.13 8.76 -4.60
N SER A 299 30.32 10.08 -4.58
CA SER A 299 29.84 11.06 -5.56
C SER A 299 29.57 10.39 -6.90
N PRO A 300 28.36 10.49 -7.49
CA PRO A 300 27.89 9.60 -8.53
C PRO A 300 29.00 9.33 -9.53
N SER A 301 29.62 8.14 -9.44
CA SER A 301 30.70 7.82 -10.34
C SER A 301 30.08 7.81 -11.73
N LEU A 302 30.50 8.75 -12.58
CA LEU A 302 29.97 8.98 -13.93
C LEU A 302 30.11 7.74 -14.84
N THR A 303 30.73 6.67 -14.32
CA THR A 303 30.76 5.29 -14.81
C THR A 303 29.39 4.71 -15.14
N ALA A 304 28.31 5.15 -14.48
CA ALA A 304 26.97 4.57 -14.62
C ALA A 304 26.03 5.32 -15.59
N LEU A 305 26.52 6.33 -16.34
CA LEU A 305 25.70 7.00 -17.35
C LEU A 305 25.57 6.12 -18.60
N PRO A 306 24.34 5.67 -18.98
CA PRO A 306 24.14 4.87 -20.17
C PRO A 306 24.60 5.65 -21.41
N GLY A 307 25.59 5.13 -22.15
CA GLY A 307 26.03 5.67 -23.43
C GLY A 307 27.35 6.47 -23.43
N LEU A 308 27.98 6.74 -22.28
CA LEU A 308 29.23 7.50 -22.22
C LEU A 308 30.41 6.67 -21.68
N HIS A 309 31.14 5.98 -22.55
CA HIS A 309 32.35 5.22 -22.18
C HIS A 309 33.56 6.15 -21.93
N ILE A 310 33.61 6.72 -20.73
CA ILE A 310 34.74 7.53 -20.25
C ILE A 310 35.69 6.70 -19.39
N THR A 311 36.99 6.96 -19.54
CA THR A 311 38.04 6.33 -18.74
C THR A 311 38.11 6.94 -17.34
N GLN A 312 38.71 6.24 -16.37
CA GLN A 312 38.87 6.74 -14.99
C GLN A 312 39.44 8.16 -14.93
N ARG A 313 40.49 8.45 -15.73
CA ARG A 313 41.09 9.79 -15.79
C ARG A 313 40.19 10.86 -16.40
N GLU A 314 39.27 10.47 -17.29
CA GLU A 314 38.28 11.38 -17.85
C GLU A 314 37.12 11.63 -16.86
N GLN A 315 36.86 10.70 -15.94
CA GLN A 315 35.92 10.86 -14.84
C GLN A 315 36.45 11.84 -13.79
N ASP A 316 37.69 11.63 -13.33
CA ASP A 316 38.34 12.52 -12.34
C ASP A 316 38.34 13.97 -12.85
N LEU A 317 38.57 14.16 -14.16
CA LEU A 317 38.53 15.46 -14.81
C LEU A 317 37.11 16.01 -14.96
N LEU A 318 36.11 15.16 -15.24
CA LEU A 318 34.72 15.57 -15.37
C LEU A 318 34.13 15.99 -14.02
N GLU A 319 34.43 15.28 -12.95
CA GLU A 319 33.97 15.62 -11.59
C GLU A 319 34.49 17.00 -11.17
N LEU A 320 35.78 17.27 -11.34
CA LEU A 320 36.36 18.57 -11.02
C LEU A 320 35.81 19.70 -11.91
N LEU A 321 35.46 19.39 -13.16
CA LEU A 321 34.85 20.34 -14.09
C LEU A 321 33.41 20.67 -13.70
N LEU A 322 32.61 19.67 -13.27
CA LEU A 322 31.25 19.87 -12.76
C LEU A 322 31.22 20.68 -11.44
N GLN A 323 32.28 20.60 -10.66
CA GLN A 323 32.49 21.45 -9.47
C GLN A 323 32.89 22.90 -9.83
N GLY A 324 32.97 23.26 -11.12
CA GLY A 324 33.29 24.61 -11.57
C GLY A 324 34.77 24.99 -11.45
N ARG A 325 35.68 24.02 -11.29
CA ARG A 325 37.12 24.28 -11.14
C ARG A 325 37.73 24.76 -12.46
N SER A 326 38.64 25.72 -12.36
CA SER A 326 39.40 26.23 -13.51
C SER A 326 40.38 25.18 -14.05
N THR A 327 40.81 25.35 -15.31
CA THR A 327 41.82 24.45 -15.92
C THR A 327 43.14 24.44 -15.13
N GLY A 328 43.46 25.53 -14.43
CA GLY A 328 44.65 25.62 -13.58
C GLY A 328 44.52 24.82 -12.29
N GLU A 329 43.36 24.89 -11.63
CA GLU A 329 43.06 24.11 -10.42
C GLU A 329 42.98 22.61 -10.73
N ILE A 330 42.34 22.23 -11.84
CA ILE A 330 42.27 20.83 -12.28
C ILE A 330 43.66 20.27 -12.54
N ALA A 331 44.54 21.05 -13.19
CA ALA A 331 45.93 20.65 -13.43
C ALA A 331 46.69 20.38 -12.13
N GLN A 332 46.49 21.25 -11.12
CA GLN A 332 47.12 21.12 -9.81
C GLN A 332 46.58 19.92 -9.02
N LEU A 333 45.27 19.72 -9.01
CA LEU A 333 44.60 18.63 -8.28
C LEU A 333 44.92 17.25 -8.87
N LEU A 334 45.04 17.14 -10.19
CA LEU A 334 45.35 15.89 -10.88
C LEU A 334 46.85 15.66 -11.12
N GLY A 335 47.71 16.60 -10.73
CA GLY A 335 49.17 16.49 -10.93
C GLY A 335 49.61 16.44 -12.39
N ILE A 336 48.86 17.10 -13.30
CA ILE A 336 49.13 17.10 -14.76
C ILE A 336 49.29 18.51 -15.32
N SER A 337 49.84 18.64 -16.53
CA SER A 337 50.00 19.94 -17.17
C SER A 337 48.65 20.56 -17.59
N LYS A 338 48.53 21.89 -17.58
CA LYS A 338 47.35 22.60 -18.11
C LYS A 338 47.05 22.22 -19.57
N GLY A 339 48.08 21.92 -20.37
CA GLY A 339 47.92 21.42 -21.75
C GLY A 339 47.29 20.03 -21.80
N THR A 340 47.67 19.16 -20.87
CA THR A 340 47.09 17.81 -20.71
C THR A 340 45.61 17.89 -20.32
N VAL A 341 45.24 18.80 -19.42
CA VAL A 341 43.82 19.05 -19.06
C VAL A 341 43.00 19.49 -20.27
N LYS A 342 43.52 20.42 -21.10
CA LYS A 342 42.83 20.86 -22.35
C LYS A 342 42.62 19.69 -23.31
N ASN A 343 43.62 18.83 -23.49
CA ASN A 343 43.53 17.65 -24.34
C ASN A 343 42.49 16.64 -23.82
N HIS A 344 42.44 16.41 -22.51
CA HIS A 344 41.42 15.54 -21.90
C HIS A 344 40.01 16.11 -22.06
N ARG A 345 39.82 17.43 -21.88
CA ARG A 345 38.52 18.11 -22.13
C ARG A 345 38.06 17.93 -23.57
N GLN A 346 38.94 18.10 -24.55
CA GLN A 346 38.61 17.89 -25.97
C GLN A 346 38.22 16.45 -26.27
N ARG A 347 38.93 15.46 -25.69
CA ARG A 347 38.59 14.04 -25.84
C ARG A 347 37.23 13.73 -25.22
N LEU A 348 36.96 14.29 -24.05
CA LEU A 348 35.68 14.17 -23.34
C LEU A 348 34.52 14.77 -24.16
N TYR A 349 34.69 15.97 -24.70
CA TYR A 349 33.72 16.63 -25.58
C TYR A 349 33.42 15.80 -26.83
N ARG A 350 34.46 15.27 -27.48
CA ARG A 350 34.30 14.40 -28.64
C ARG A 350 33.57 13.11 -28.31
N LYS A 351 33.83 12.49 -27.15
CA LYS A 351 33.12 11.29 -26.69
C LYS A 351 31.64 11.56 -26.35
N ALA A 352 31.34 12.74 -25.81
CA ALA A 352 29.98 13.18 -25.50
C ALA A 352 29.24 13.80 -26.70
N GLY A 353 29.88 13.91 -27.87
CA GLY A 353 29.27 14.51 -29.06
C GLY A 353 28.99 16.02 -28.93
N VAL A 354 29.69 16.71 -28.04
CA VAL A 354 29.50 18.15 -27.76
C VAL A 354 30.75 18.94 -28.12
N THR A 355 30.62 20.26 -28.30
CA THR A 355 31.74 21.16 -28.64
C THR A 355 32.07 22.17 -27.54
N SER A 356 31.33 22.17 -26.43
CA SER A 356 31.49 23.12 -25.34
C SER A 356 31.22 22.50 -23.97
N GLU A 357 31.74 23.15 -22.94
CA GLU A 357 31.48 22.84 -21.53
C GLU A 357 29.99 22.93 -21.20
N ARG A 358 29.31 23.98 -21.65
CA ARG A 358 27.85 24.11 -21.49
C ARG A 358 27.11 22.98 -22.16
N GLY A 359 27.52 22.59 -23.38
CA GLY A 359 26.95 21.44 -24.08
C GLY A 359 27.13 20.13 -23.32
N LEU A 360 28.31 19.92 -22.70
CA LEU A 360 28.59 18.75 -21.87
C LEU A 360 27.67 18.69 -20.65
N VAL A 361 27.52 19.80 -19.92
CA VAL A 361 26.63 19.87 -18.75
C VAL A 361 25.18 19.61 -19.15
N SER A 362 24.70 20.22 -20.24
CA SER A 362 23.34 19.99 -20.74
C SER A 362 23.12 18.53 -21.18
N HIS A 363 24.11 17.90 -21.81
CA HIS A 363 24.03 16.50 -22.21
C HIS A 363 23.97 15.56 -21.00
N LEU A 364 24.79 15.80 -19.97
CA LEU A 364 24.77 15.02 -18.72
C LEU A 364 23.45 15.20 -17.96
N GLN A 365 22.92 16.43 -17.91
CA GLN A 365 21.61 16.70 -17.31
C GLN A 365 20.47 15.99 -18.07
N ALA A 366 20.54 15.92 -19.41
CA ALA A 366 19.57 15.17 -20.19
C ALA A 366 19.65 13.67 -19.89
N LEU A 367 20.86 13.09 -19.80
CA LEU A 367 21.05 11.69 -19.46
C LEU A 367 20.55 11.34 -18.06
N LEU A 368 20.78 12.21 -17.07
CA LEU A 368 20.26 12.03 -15.70
C LEU A 368 18.74 12.13 -15.61
N ARG A 369 18.09 12.86 -16.54
CA ARG A 369 16.61 12.93 -16.63
C ARG A 369 15.99 11.72 -17.34
N THR A 370 16.76 11.04 -18.19
CA THR A 370 16.31 9.87 -18.97
C THR A 370 16.73 8.53 -18.37
N ALA A 371 17.56 8.52 -17.33
CA ALA A 371 17.81 7.32 -16.54
C ALA A 371 16.48 6.90 -15.89
N PRO A 372 15.99 5.66 -16.10
CA PRO A 372 14.76 5.21 -15.47
C PRO A 372 14.91 5.26 -13.95
N PRO A 373 13.84 5.56 -13.20
CA PRO A 373 13.87 5.62 -11.74
C PRO A 373 14.27 4.29 -11.11
#